data_AF-A0A328VF16-F1
#
_entry.id   AF-A0A328VF16-F1
#
_cell.length_a   1.000
_cell.length_b   1.000
_cell.length_c   1.000
_cell.angle_alpha   90.00
_cell.angle_beta   90.00
_cell.angle_gamma   90.00
#
_symmetry.space_group_name_H-M   'P 1'
#
loop_
_entity.id
_entity.type
_entity.pdbx_description
1 polymer ?
#
loop_
_entity_poly.entity_id
_entity_poly.type
_entity_poly.pdbx_seq_one_letter_code
_entity_poly.pdbx_strand_id
1 'polypeptide(L)' 'MSIHRLSIKSEISYHVIREIFINPYRRLSTYIIDKIAEALEVPVTDIIEDVPKWRAEEERKRIKGRLEGS' A
#
# COMPACT_ATOMS: atom_id res chain seq x y z
N MET A 1 -1.45 4.19 -13.34
CA MET A 1 -1.85 2.78 -13.54
C MET A 1 -3.10 2.49 -12.70
N SER A 2 -4.07 1.68 -13.15
CA SER A 2 -5.26 1.33 -12.35
C SER A 2 -4.97 0.20 -11.37
N ILE A 3 -5.77 0.06 -10.29
CA ILE A 3 -5.66 -1.04 -9.30
C ILE A 3 -5.77 -2.40 -9.99
N HIS A 4 -6.68 -2.53 -10.96
CA HIS A 4 -6.86 -3.76 -11.72
C HIS A 4 -5.60 -4.10 -12.55
N ARG A 5 -5.03 -3.12 -13.25
CA ARG A 5 -3.82 -3.32 -14.04
C ARG A 5 -2.60 -3.64 -13.16
N LEU A 6 -2.49 -3.02 -11.99
CA LEU A 6 -1.43 -3.31 -11.02
C LEU A 6 -1.58 -4.74 -10.45
N SER A 7 -2.79 -5.17 -10.13
CA SER A 7 -3.07 -6.54 -9.68
C SER A 7 -2.63 -7.58 -10.71
N ILE A 8 -2.91 -7.36 -12.00
CA ILE A 8 -2.46 -8.26 -13.07
C ILE A 8 -0.93 -8.26 -13.19
N LYS A 9 -0.30 -7.07 -13.30
CA LYS A 9 1.15 -6.96 -13.50
C LYS A 9 1.97 -7.49 -12.32
N SER A 10 1.49 -7.32 -11.09
CA SER A 10 2.19 -7.77 -9.88
C SER A 10 1.86 -9.21 -9.47
N GLU A 11 0.89 -9.85 -10.15
CA GLU A 11 0.35 -11.16 -9.77
C GLU A 11 -0.20 -11.22 -8.32
N ILE A 12 -0.53 -10.06 -7.75
CA ILE A 12 -1.15 -9.93 -6.43
C ILE A 12 -2.65 -9.77 -6.61
N SER A 13 -3.42 -10.42 -5.74
CA SER A 13 -4.88 -10.33 -5.80
C SER A 13 -5.38 -8.88 -5.72
N TYR A 14 -6.42 -8.58 -6.50
CA TYR A 14 -7.03 -7.25 -6.53
C TYR A 14 -7.44 -6.76 -5.14
N HIS A 15 -7.91 -7.68 -4.29
CA HIS A 15 -8.29 -7.38 -2.92
C HIS A 15 -7.11 -6.85 -2.10
N VAL A 16 -5.95 -7.52 -2.17
CA VAL A 16 -4.74 -7.09 -1.45
C VAL A 16 -4.27 -5.71 -1.94
N ILE A 17 -4.21 -5.48 -3.25
CA ILE A 17 -3.85 -4.17 -3.80
C ILE A 17 -4.86 -3.10 -3.34
N ARG A 18 -6.16 -3.38 -3.42
CA ARG A 18 -7.20 -2.45 -2.96
C ARG A 18 -7.03 -2.09 -1.48
N GLU A 19 -6.77 -3.06 -0.63
CA GLU A 19 -6.53 -2.84 0.79
C GLU A 19 -5.26 -2.01 1.06
N ILE A 20 -4.20 -2.17 0.27
CA ILE A 20 -3.00 -1.32 0.35
C ILE A 20 -3.34 0.14 0.03
N PHE A 21 -4.12 0.39 -1.02
CA PHE A 21 -4.57 1.75 -1.36
C PHE A 21 -5.48 2.36 -0.29
N ILE A 22 -6.26 1.53 0.41
CA ILE A 22 -7.13 1.99 1.52
C ILE A 22 -6.31 2.32 2.77
N ASN A 23 -5.33 1.47 3.08
CA ASN A 23 -4.48 1.57 4.25
C ASN A 23 -3.02 1.19 3.92
N PRO A 24 -2.18 2.17 3.53
CA PRO A 24 -0.77 1.92 3.22
C PRO A 24 0.05 1.53 4.46
N TYR A 25 -0.48 1.75 5.67
CA TYR A 25 0.16 1.41 6.94
C TYR A 25 -0.10 -0.01 7.44
N ARG A 26 -0.82 -0.82 6.65
CA ARG A 26 -1.03 -2.24 6.96
C ARG A 26 0.30 -3.00 6.94
N ARG A 27 0.35 -4.15 7.63
CA ARG A 27 1.50 -5.05 7.53
C ARG A 27 1.52 -5.71 6.15
N LEU A 28 2.68 -5.69 5.52
CA LEU A 28 2.97 -6.31 4.23
C LEU A 28 4.26 -7.13 4.34
N SER A 29 4.37 -8.21 3.57
CA SER A 29 5.65 -8.90 3.41
C SER A 29 6.54 -8.14 2.42
N THR A 30 7.85 -8.33 2.54
CA THR A 30 8.83 -7.81 1.57
C THR A 30 8.55 -8.32 0.15
N TYR A 31 8.07 -9.56 0.00
CA TYR A 31 7.64 -10.13 -1.27
C TYR A 31 6.55 -9.30 -1.98
N ILE A 32 5.53 -8.85 -1.24
CA ILE A 32 4.44 -8.03 -1.82
C ILE A 32 4.98 -6.68 -2.29
N ILE A 33 5.84 -6.07 -1.50
CA ILE A 33 6.46 -4.78 -1.82
C ILE A 33 7.30 -4.90 -3.10
N ASP A 34 8.13 -5.95 -3.18
CA ASP A 34 9.00 -6.23 -4.32
C ASP A 34 8.17 -6.42 -5.61
N LYS A 35 7.11 -7.23 -5.58
CA LYS A 35 6.20 -7.44 -6.71
C LYS A 35 5.48 -6.17 -7.17
N ILE A 36 5.12 -5.29 -6.24
CA ILE A 36 4.52 -3.99 -6.57
C ILE A 36 5.55 -3.09 -7.26
N ALA A 37 6.79 -3.05 -6.76
CA ALA A 37 7.89 -2.27 -7.33
C ALA A 37 8.25 -2.76 -8.75
N GLU A 38 8.40 -4.08 -8.94
CA GLU A 38 8.61 -4.72 -10.24
C GLU A 38 7.51 -4.35 -11.24
N ALA A 39 6.24 -4.45 -10.83
CA ALA A 39 5.09 -4.12 -11.69
C ALA A 39 5.03 -2.63 -12.09
N LEU A 40 5.52 -1.75 -11.20
CA LEU A 40 5.63 -0.31 -11.41
C LEU A 40 6.90 0.09 -12.16
N GLU A 41 7.85 -0.83 -12.34
CA GLU A 41 9.13 -0.60 -13.01
C GLU A 41 9.98 0.47 -12.29
N VAL A 42 9.93 0.46 -10.94
CA VAL A 42 10.67 1.37 -10.07
C VAL A 42 11.42 0.62 -8.97
N PRO A 43 12.49 1.19 -8.39
CA PRO A 43 13.11 0.67 -7.18
C PRO A 43 12.13 0.61 -6.00
N VAL A 44 12.29 -0.38 -5.11
CA VAL A 44 11.49 -0.49 -3.87
C VAL A 44 11.60 0.78 -3.00
N THR A 45 12.74 1.46 -3.02
CA THR A 45 12.96 2.70 -2.26
C THR A 45 12.09 3.86 -2.73
N ASP A 46 11.58 3.82 -3.97
CA ASP A 46 10.74 4.89 -4.51
C ASP A 46 9.28 4.76 -4.05
N ILE A 47 8.90 3.59 -3.51
CA ILE A 47 7.55 3.31 -3.01
C ILE A 47 7.48 3.18 -1.48
N ILE A 48 8.61 3.26 -0.78
CA ILE A 48 8.71 3.27 0.68
C ILE A 48 9.27 4.62 1.13
N GLU A 49 8.63 5.23 2.12
CA GLU A 49 9.11 6.46 2.78
C GLU A 49 9.39 6.17 4.25
N ASP A 50 10.47 6.74 4.79
CA ASP A 50 10.69 6.80 6.23
C ASP A 50 9.79 7.88 6.83
N VAL A 51 8.68 7.45 7.45
CA VAL A 51 7.69 8.35 8.05
C VAL A 51 7.89 8.43 9.55
N PRO A 52 8.09 9.63 10.14
CA PRO A 52 8.17 9.80 11.58
C PRO A 52 6.96 9.21 12.31
N LYS A 53 7.19 8.59 13.49
CA LYS A 53 6.15 7.87 14.25
C LYS A 53 4.89 8.71 14.51
N TRP A 54 5.06 9.98 14.90
CA TRP A 54 3.93 10.86 15.20
C TRP A 54 3.02 11.07 14.00
N ARG A 55 3.59 11.28 12.81
CA ARG A 55 2.85 11.46 11.55
C ARG A 55 2.15 10.17 11.14
N ALA A 56 2.84 9.04 11.24
CA ALA A 56 2.26 7.73 10.95
C ALA A 56 1.08 7.40 11.89
N GLU A 57 1.15 7.77 13.17
CA GLU A 57 0.07 7.55 14.13
C GLU A 57 -1.16 8.43 13.84
N GLU A 58 -0.96 9.70 13.48
CA GLU A 58 -2.04 10.61 13.07
C GLU A 58 -2.76 10.10 11.82
N GLU A 59 -2.02 9.67 10.81
CA GLU A 59 -2.60 9.13 9.57
C GLU A 59 -3.34 7.81 9.82
N ARG A 60 -2.80 6.92 10.66
CA ARG A 60 -3.50 5.69 11.08
C ARG A 60 -4.82 5.99 11.78
N LYS A 61 -4.86 6.98 12.68
CA LYS A 61 -6.11 7.41 13.36
C LYS A 61 -7.13 7.95 12.36
N ARG A 62 -6.69 8.77 11.41
CA ARG A 62 -7.55 9.32 10.34
C ARG A 62 -8.12 8.22 9.44
N ILE A 63 -7.30 7.26 9.02
CA ILE A 63 -7.73 6.11 8.21
C ILE A 63 -8.75 5.27 8.98
N LYS A 64 -8.49 4.99 10.27
CA LYS A 64 -9.41 4.24 11.14
C LYS A 64 -10.77 4.93 11.23
N GLY A 65 -10.80 6.24 11.51
CA GLY A 65 -12.05 7.00 11.57
C GLY A 65 -12.84 6.99 10.25
N ARG A 66 -12.16 7.01 9.09
CA ARG A 66 -12.80 6.89 7.77
C ARG A 66 -13.43 5.51 7.56
N LEU A 67 -12.76 4.45 8.00
CA LEU A 67 -13.24 3.07 7.85
C LEU A 67 -14.40 2.74 8.79
N GLU A 68 -14.42 3.32 9.99
CA GLU A 68 -15.51 3.13 10.95
C GLU A 68 -16.77 3.94 10.60
N GLY A 69 -16.63 4.98 9.77
CA GLY A 69 -17.75 5.81 9.30
C GLY A 69 -18.24 5.53 7.88
N SER A 70 -17.78 4.45 7.21
CA SER A 70 -18.19 4.06 5.84
C SER A 70 -19.10 2.85 5.81
#